data_AF-A0A2T6DUC5-F1
#
_entry.id   AF-A0A2T6DUC5-F1
#
_cell.length_a   1.000
_cell.length_b   1.000
_cell.length_c   1.000
_cell.angle_alpha   90.00
_cell.angle_beta   90.00
_cell.angle_gamma   90.00
#
_symmetry.space_group_name_H-M   'P 1'
#
loop_
_entity.id
_entity.type
_entity.pdbx_description
1 polymer ?
#
loop_
_entity_poly.entity_id
_entity_poly.type
_entity_poly.pdbx_seq_one_letter_code
_entity_poly.pdbx_strand_id
1 'polypeptide(L)'
;MRHIVQSLQRGLRSLCVHHGSTSCSESLSAVGRGRILVFILLGLCSFAVSGCASVSVKNTQGQRDSTSKPTVIHVADFDTESGTWRVDRTGDALARLKAKISDQLANDMVKRLNKKVATAVRLPRGSSLPSSGWLVTGRFTRVNQGSRALRALVGLGAGGTKLETEVEIRDLSLPGAPVILRTETTGGTNAEPGAMFSVTTSTATLPFQLAGGLASKSAPGLSRDTIRTSRMIVAVISQFGVNHGWIKPESGMRPKELGSLPVMSRRQASKVNP
;
A
#
# COMPACT_ATOMS: atom_id res chain seq x y z
N MET A 1 -28.68 17.04 30.35
CA MET A 1 -28.83 17.09 28.87
C MET A 1 -29.55 18.34 28.34
N ARG A 2 -30.53 18.94 29.04
CA ARG A 2 -31.20 20.18 28.56
C ARG A 2 -30.30 21.42 28.50
N HIS A 3 -29.29 21.52 29.37
CA HIS A 3 -28.36 22.67 29.39
C HIS A 3 -27.34 22.69 28.25
N ILE A 4 -26.93 21.53 27.72
CA ILE A 4 -25.95 21.45 26.62
C ILE A 4 -26.59 21.84 25.29
N VAL A 5 -27.86 21.47 25.09
CA VAL A 5 -28.64 21.81 23.89
C VAL A 5 -28.91 23.32 23.80
N GLN A 6 -29.14 23.99 24.94
CA GLN A 6 -29.32 25.44 24.98
C GLN A 6 -28.02 26.21 24.71
N SER A 7 -26.85 25.66 25.06
CA SER A 7 -25.56 26.30 24.77
C SER A 7 -25.22 26.25 23.27
N LEU A 8 -25.49 25.13 22.60
CA LEU A 8 -25.30 24.96 21.16
C LEU A 8 -26.23 25.84 20.31
N GLN A 9 -27.48 26.05 20.75
CA GLN A 9 -28.41 26.94 20.02
C GLN A 9 -28.03 28.42 20.11
N ARG A 10 -27.32 28.85 21.16
CA ARG A 10 -26.83 30.24 21.27
C ARG A 10 -25.58 30.47 20.42
N GLY A 11 -24.69 29.48 20.32
CA GLY A 11 -23.51 29.56 19.44
C GLY A 11 -23.85 29.71 17.96
N LEU A 12 -24.87 28.98 17.48
CA LEU A 12 -25.30 29.05 16.08
C LEU A 12 -26.03 30.36 15.71
N ARG A 13 -26.61 31.08 16.67
CA ARG A 13 -27.19 32.42 16.41
C ARG A 13 -26.11 33.51 16.32
N SER A 14 -24.94 33.30 16.92
CA SER A 14 -23.83 34.27 16.86
C SER A 14 -23.07 34.24 15.52
N LEU A 15 -23.16 33.15 14.75
CA LEU A 15 -22.49 33.00 13.46
C LEU A 15 -23.25 33.62 12.28
N CYS A 16 -24.55 33.91 12.44
CA CYS A 16 -25.36 34.52 11.38
C CYS A 16 -25.35 36.07 11.38
N VAL A 17 -24.69 36.72 12.35
CA VAL A 17 -24.67 38.20 12.43
C VAL A 17 -23.51 38.81 11.63
N HIS A 18 -22.54 38.03 11.16
CA HIS A 18 -21.36 38.55 10.46
C HIS A 18 -21.39 38.48 8.92
N HIS A 19 -22.46 37.98 8.31
CA HIS A 19 -22.65 38.03 6.87
C HIS A 19 -24.09 38.50 6.58
N GLY A 20 -24.22 39.78 6.21
CA GLY A 20 -25.50 40.40 5.85
C GLY A 20 -26.11 39.75 4.60
N SER A 21 -26.90 38.69 4.80
CA SER A 21 -27.72 38.10 3.77
C SER A 21 -29.04 37.64 4.39
N THR A 22 -30.02 38.54 4.39
CA THR A 22 -31.42 38.30 4.74
C THR A 22 -32.10 37.54 3.61
N SER A 23 -31.89 36.23 3.51
CA SER A 23 -32.80 35.33 2.79
C SER A 23 -32.49 33.88 3.14
N CYS A 24 -33.40 33.27 3.91
CA CYS A 24 -33.60 31.83 4.15
C CYS A 24 -34.02 31.60 5.62
N SER A 25 -35.21 32.08 5.99
CA SER A 25 -35.85 31.64 7.24
C SER A 25 -37.31 31.31 7.00
N GLU A 26 -37.59 30.38 6.09
CA GLU A 26 -38.93 29.81 5.95
C GLU A 26 -38.89 28.44 5.28
N SER A 27 -38.27 27.47 5.95
CA SER A 27 -38.56 26.03 5.77
C SER A 27 -37.68 25.21 6.69
N LEU A 28 -37.98 25.18 7.99
CA LEU A 28 -37.41 24.19 8.92
C LEU A 28 -38.32 24.04 10.14
N SER A 29 -39.58 23.71 9.87
CA SER A 29 -40.58 23.41 10.89
C SER A 29 -41.33 22.11 10.57
N ALA A 30 -40.66 21.06 10.11
CA ALA A 30 -41.29 19.72 10.01
C ALA A 30 -40.29 18.57 9.80
N VAL A 31 -39.24 18.44 10.62
CA VAL A 31 -38.48 17.16 10.66
C VAL A 31 -38.39 16.71 12.11
N GLY A 32 -39.28 15.76 12.44
CA GLY A 32 -39.41 15.18 13.76
C GLY A 32 -38.09 14.62 14.30
N ARG A 33 -37.88 14.84 15.60
CA ARG A 33 -36.70 14.38 16.38
C ARG A 33 -36.37 12.89 16.22
N GLY A 34 -37.29 12.06 15.73
CA GLY A 34 -37.06 10.65 15.42
C GLY A 34 -36.24 10.38 14.14
N ARG A 35 -36.25 11.29 13.15
CA ARG A 35 -35.56 11.06 11.86
C ARG A 35 -34.08 11.39 11.90
N ILE A 36 -33.66 12.33 12.74
CA ILE A 36 -32.24 12.73 12.90
C ILE A 36 -31.41 11.61 13.53
N LEU A 37 -31.99 10.80 14.43
CA LEU A 37 -31.29 9.66 15.04
C LEU A 37 -31.01 8.54 14.01
N VAL A 38 -31.93 8.33 13.06
CA VAL A 38 -31.80 7.32 11.99
C VAL A 38 -30.69 7.70 11.01
N PHE A 39 -30.53 8.98 10.67
CA PHE A 39 -29.45 9.44 9.79
C PHE A 39 -28.06 9.37 10.44
N ILE A 40 -27.96 9.52 11.77
CA ILE A 40 -26.68 9.37 12.48
C ILE A 40 -26.28 7.89 12.58
N LEU A 41 -27.24 6.96 12.75
CA LEU A 41 -26.99 5.52 12.77
C LEU A 41 -26.68 4.94 11.38
N LEU A 42 -27.31 5.45 10.30
CA LEU A 42 -26.97 5.07 8.92
C LEU A 42 -25.68 5.74 8.39
N GLY A 43 -25.31 6.91 8.91
CA GLY A 43 -24.05 7.59 8.59
C GLY A 43 -22.82 6.91 9.21
N LEU A 44 -22.97 6.24 10.35
CA LEU A 44 -21.86 5.61 11.07
C LEU A 44 -21.37 4.30 10.43
N CYS A 45 -22.22 3.58 9.69
CA CYS A 45 -21.83 2.35 8.97
C CYS A 45 -21.02 2.61 7.69
N SER A 46 -21.08 3.83 7.13
CA SER A 46 -20.43 4.14 5.83
C SER A 46 -18.94 4.46 5.94
N PHE A 47 -18.38 4.67 7.14
CA PHE A 47 -16.96 4.95 7.34
C PHE A 47 -16.08 3.70 7.59
N ALA A 48 -16.68 2.51 7.68
CA ALA A 48 -15.96 1.29 8.06
C ALA A 48 -15.36 0.48 6.89
N VAL A 49 -15.46 0.95 5.64
CA VAL A 49 -14.95 0.23 4.46
C VAL A 49 -13.73 0.92 3.86
N SER A 50 -12.74 1.26 4.69
CA SER A 50 -11.41 1.60 4.17
C SER A 50 -10.64 0.30 3.92
N GLY A 51 -10.74 -0.20 2.68
CA GLY A 51 -10.33 -1.54 2.27
C GLY A 51 -8.91 -1.95 2.65
N CYS A 52 -8.82 -3.11 3.30
CA CYS A 52 -7.62 -3.89 3.63
C CYS A 52 -6.93 -4.48 2.39
N ALA A 53 -6.55 -3.65 1.42
CA ALA A 53 -5.61 -4.11 0.39
C ALA A 53 -4.27 -4.43 1.08
N SER A 54 -3.90 -5.71 1.09
CA SER A 54 -2.77 -6.26 1.85
C SER A 54 -1.63 -6.65 0.92
N VAL A 55 -0.39 -6.48 1.40
CA VAL A 55 0.81 -7.05 0.78
C VAL A 55 1.43 -7.99 1.80
N SER A 56 1.85 -9.16 1.34
CA SER A 56 2.45 -10.22 2.14
C SER A 56 3.79 -10.65 1.55
N VAL A 57 4.63 -11.21 2.40
CA VAL A 57 5.93 -11.79 2.02
C VAL A 57 5.74 -13.30 1.85
N LYS A 58 6.22 -13.88 0.74
CA LYS A 58 6.04 -15.32 0.42
C LYS A 58 7.17 -16.18 0.96
N ASN A 59 8.39 -15.72 0.75
CA ASN A 59 9.61 -16.46 1.00
C ASN A 59 10.66 -15.46 1.46
N THR A 60 11.27 -15.71 2.61
CA THR A 60 12.37 -14.91 3.14
C THR A 60 13.51 -15.85 3.44
N GLN A 61 14.59 -15.77 2.66
CA GLN A 61 15.78 -16.58 2.85
C GLN A 61 16.92 -15.66 3.28
N GLY A 62 17.32 -15.77 4.55
CA GLY A 62 18.59 -15.23 5.03
C GLY A 62 19.69 -16.21 4.61
N GLN A 63 20.59 -15.80 3.72
CA GLN A 63 21.58 -16.70 3.14
C GLN A 63 22.96 -16.60 3.82
N ARG A 64 23.19 -15.55 4.62
CA ARG A 64 24.38 -15.39 5.47
C ARG A 64 24.05 -14.64 6.75
N ASP A 65 24.78 -15.00 7.82
CA ASP A 65 24.81 -14.29 9.10
C ASP A 65 25.63 -12.99 8.98
N SER A 66 25.22 -12.06 8.12
CA SER A 66 25.78 -10.70 8.19
C SER A 66 25.16 -10.00 9.40
N THR A 67 25.92 -10.00 10.50
CA THR A 67 25.52 -9.51 11.81
C THR A 67 25.71 -8.01 12.01
N SER A 68 26.48 -7.35 11.15
CA SER A 68 26.79 -5.93 11.30
C SER A 68 25.73 -5.03 10.66
N LYS A 69 25.30 -4.00 11.40
CA LYS A 69 24.40 -2.96 10.89
C LYS A 69 25.01 -2.26 9.67
N PRO A 70 24.27 -2.08 8.56
CA PRO A 70 24.78 -1.34 7.41
C PRO A 70 24.95 0.14 7.73
N THR A 71 26.10 0.71 7.34
CA THR A 71 26.35 2.16 7.40
C THR A 71 25.46 2.91 6.42
N VAL A 72 25.31 2.37 5.21
CA VAL A 72 24.48 2.93 4.13
C VAL A 72 23.75 1.80 3.40
N ILE A 73 22.50 2.04 3.04
CA ILE A 73 21.69 1.17 2.20
C ILE A 73 21.43 1.87 0.86
N HIS A 74 22.00 1.32 -0.21
CA HIS A 74 21.79 1.77 -1.57
C HIS A 74 20.56 1.07 -2.16
N VAL A 75 19.58 1.83 -2.63
CA VAL A 75 18.39 1.29 -3.29
C VAL A 75 18.50 1.54 -4.79
N ALA A 76 18.72 0.46 -5.54
CA ALA A 76 18.72 0.51 -7.00
C ALA A 76 17.29 0.58 -7.55
N ASP A 77 17.16 1.10 -8.77
CA ASP A 77 15.90 1.03 -9.49
C ASP A 77 15.55 -0.42 -9.82
N PHE A 78 14.27 -0.76 -9.65
CA PHE A 78 13.81 -2.13 -9.83
C PHE A 78 13.69 -2.47 -11.31
N ASP A 79 14.07 -3.69 -11.69
CA ASP A 79 13.93 -4.16 -13.06
C ASP A 79 12.46 -4.28 -13.46
N THR A 80 12.15 -3.70 -14.62
CA THR A 80 10.81 -3.62 -15.22
C THR A 80 10.67 -4.49 -16.46
N GLU A 81 11.74 -5.12 -16.94
CA GLU A 81 11.77 -5.84 -18.21
C GLU A 81 11.59 -7.35 -18.07
N SER A 82 12.09 -7.97 -17.00
CA SER A 82 11.96 -9.43 -16.80
C SER A 82 10.55 -9.90 -16.38
N GLY A 83 9.66 -8.97 -16.01
CA GLY A 83 8.34 -9.27 -15.45
C GLY A 83 7.22 -9.38 -16.47
N THR A 84 6.11 -10.03 -16.07
CA THR A 84 4.87 -9.99 -16.86
C THR A 84 4.03 -8.77 -16.50
N TRP A 85 3.74 -7.91 -17.49
CA TRP A 85 2.91 -6.70 -17.34
C TRP A 85 1.57 -6.84 -18.05
N ARG A 86 0.48 -6.98 -17.28
CA ARG A 86 -0.91 -6.99 -17.77
C ARG A 86 -1.56 -5.66 -17.46
N VAL A 87 -1.39 -4.71 -18.37
CA VAL A 87 -1.90 -3.34 -18.24
C VAL A 87 -2.50 -2.88 -19.57
N ASP A 88 -3.52 -2.03 -19.51
CA ASP A 88 -4.22 -1.52 -20.70
C ASP A 88 -3.45 -0.32 -21.29
N ARG A 89 -2.14 -0.52 -21.54
CA ARG A 89 -1.20 0.47 -22.07
C ARG A 89 -0.14 -0.21 -22.92
N THR A 90 0.27 0.47 -23.99
CA THR A 90 1.30 0.00 -24.92
C THR A 90 2.29 1.13 -25.23
N GLY A 91 3.40 0.81 -25.92
CA GLY A 91 4.41 1.78 -26.36
C GLY A 91 4.91 2.70 -25.24
N ASP A 92 5.02 3.99 -25.54
CA ASP A 92 5.52 5.01 -24.60
C ASP A 92 4.69 5.11 -23.32
N ALA A 93 3.38 4.88 -23.40
CA ALA A 93 2.50 4.95 -22.24
C ALA A 93 2.79 3.81 -21.24
N LEU A 94 3.19 2.64 -21.75
CA LEU A 94 3.66 1.52 -20.93
C LEU A 94 5.03 1.82 -20.33
N ALA A 95 5.98 2.30 -21.14
CA ALA A 95 7.33 2.65 -20.69
C ALA A 95 7.29 3.68 -19.54
N ARG A 96 6.47 4.74 -19.69
CA ARG A 96 6.27 5.76 -18.65
C ARG A 96 5.62 5.19 -17.38
N LEU A 97 4.70 4.23 -17.51
CA LEU A 97 4.09 3.57 -16.36
C LEU A 97 5.12 2.71 -15.60
N LYS A 98 5.90 1.91 -16.33
CA LYS A 98 7.00 1.08 -15.78
C LYS A 98 7.98 1.94 -14.99
N ALA A 99 8.50 3.00 -15.61
CA ALA A 99 9.40 3.96 -14.99
C ALA A 99 8.79 4.57 -13.72
N LYS A 100 7.55 5.07 -13.82
CA LYS A 100 6.85 5.70 -12.68
C LYS A 100 6.69 4.75 -11.49
N ILE A 101 6.33 3.48 -11.72
CA ILE A 101 6.14 2.51 -10.63
C ILE A 101 7.49 2.14 -10.00
N SER A 102 8.53 1.92 -10.82
CA SER A 102 9.90 1.69 -10.34
C SER A 102 10.41 2.86 -9.50
N ASP A 103 10.26 4.09 -10.00
CA ASP A 103 10.66 5.31 -9.31
C ASP A 103 9.95 5.46 -7.97
N GLN A 104 8.63 5.24 -7.97
CA GLN A 104 7.82 5.35 -6.76
C GLN A 104 8.24 4.30 -5.71
N LEU A 105 8.50 3.05 -6.14
CA LEU A 105 8.95 1.98 -5.25
C LEU A 105 10.30 2.32 -4.60
N ALA A 106 11.29 2.70 -5.40
CA ALA A 106 12.63 3.05 -4.93
C ALA A 106 12.60 4.26 -3.98
N ASN A 107 11.89 5.33 -4.36
CA ASN A 107 11.78 6.54 -3.54
C ASN A 107 11.08 6.27 -2.19
N ASP A 108 9.97 5.52 -2.20
CA ASP A 108 9.27 5.18 -0.97
C ASP A 108 10.12 4.28 -0.06
N MET A 109 10.89 3.36 -0.64
CA MET A 109 11.83 2.52 0.12
C MET A 109 12.93 3.36 0.77
N VAL A 110 13.60 4.24 0.03
CA VAL A 110 14.62 5.15 0.58
C VAL A 110 14.05 5.97 1.73
N LYS A 111 12.86 6.56 1.55
CA LYS A 111 12.19 7.35 2.60
C LYS A 111 11.91 6.53 3.86
N ARG A 112 11.44 5.29 3.70
CA ARG A 112 11.10 4.41 4.82
C ARG A 112 12.32 3.84 5.53
N LEU A 113 13.36 3.46 4.78
CA LEU A 113 14.62 2.98 5.33
C LEU A 113 15.28 4.03 6.21
N ASN A 114 15.42 5.26 5.68
CA ASN A 114 15.94 6.40 6.46
C ASN A 114 15.16 6.63 7.76
N LYS A 115 13.84 6.40 7.75
CA LYS A 115 12.99 6.60 8.93
C LYS A 115 13.07 5.45 9.94
N LYS A 116 13.42 4.23 9.53
CA LYS A 116 13.14 3.01 10.32
C LYS A 116 14.32 2.05 10.50
N VAL A 117 15.36 2.15 9.68
CA VAL A 117 16.42 1.14 9.62
C VAL A 117 17.80 1.79 9.69
N ALA A 118 18.22 2.47 8.61
CA ALA A 118 19.54 3.07 8.46
C ALA A 118 19.49 4.15 7.37
N THR A 119 20.58 4.92 7.23
CA THR A 119 20.76 5.86 6.13
C THR A 119 20.61 5.13 4.81
N ALA A 120 19.73 5.64 3.95
CA ALA A 120 19.47 5.06 2.65
C ALA A 120 19.56 6.10 1.55
N VAL A 121 20.13 5.70 0.42
CA VAL A 121 20.36 6.59 -0.72
C VAL A 121 19.91 5.86 -1.98
N ARG A 122 19.33 6.61 -2.92
CA ARG A 122 18.95 6.05 -4.21
C ARG A 122 20.19 5.85 -5.08
N LEU A 123 20.26 4.72 -5.77
CA LEU A 123 21.30 4.40 -6.75
C LEU A 123 20.66 4.36 -8.15
N PRO A 124 20.79 5.41 -8.97
CA PRO A 124 20.20 5.44 -10.31
C PRO A 124 20.75 4.34 -11.20
N ARG A 125 19.93 3.84 -12.15
CA ARG A 125 20.40 2.89 -13.19
C ARG A 125 21.64 3.42 -13.90
N GLY A 126 22.62 2.54 -14.12
CA GLY A 126 23.87 2.87 -14.82
C GLY A 126 24.94 3.56 -13.96
N SER A 127 24.65 3.85 -12.69
CA SER A 127 25.67 4.36 -11.76
C SER A 127 26.67 3.26 -11.41
N SER A 128 27.94 3.64 -11.17
CA SER A 128 28.93 2.72 -10.62
C SER A 128 28.50 2.19 -9.26
N LEU A 129 28.74 0.90 -9.01
CA LEU A 129 28.44 0.32 -7.70
C LEU A 129 29.33 0.96 -6.62
N PRO A 130 28.76 1.34 -5.46
CA PRO A 130 29.53 1.77 -4.30
C PRO A 130 30.50 0.68 -3.81
N SER A 131 31.57 1.08 -3.12
CA SER A 131 32.57 0.15 -2.59
C SER A 131 32.18 -0.53 -1.28
N SER A 132 31.13 -0.06 -0.59
CA SER A 132 30.67 -0.62 0.68
C SER A 132 29.18 -0.35 0.93
N GLY A 133 28.63 -0.98 1.97
CA GLY A 133 27.22 -0.85 2.33
C GLY A 133 26.34 -1.93 1.71
N TRP A 134 25.04 -1.84 1.93
CA TRP A 134 24.09 -2.82 1.40
C TRP A 134 23.47 -2.33 0.11
N LEU A 135 23.39 -3.21 -0.89
CA LEU A 135 22.70 -2.95 -2.14
C LEU A 135 21.37 -3.69 -2.17
N VAL A 136 20.28 -2.94 -2.26
CA VAL A 136 18.94 -3.45 -2.49
C VAL A 136 18.64 -3.39 -3.97
N THR A 137 18.44 -4.56 -4.58
CA THR A 137 18.00 -4.73 -5.96
C THR A 137 16.71 -5.51 -5.98
N GLY A 138 15.95 -5.40 -7.07
CA GLY A 138 14.75 -6.20 -7.22
C GLY A 138 14.17 -6.08 -8.60
N ARG A 139 13.15 -6.90 -8.86
CA ARG A 139 12.43 -6.96 -10.13
C ARG A 139 10.94 -7.13 -9.89
N PHE A 140 10.14 -6.59 -10.79
CA PHE A 140 8.72 -6.91 -10.85
C PHE A 140 8.56 -8.27 -11.52
N THR A 141 7.91 -9.22 -10.87
CA THR A 141 7.66 -10.55 -11.45
C THR A 141 6.30 -10.60 -12.15
N ARG A 142 5.29 -9.95 -11.54
CA ARG A 142 3.94 -9.84 -12.10
C ARG A 142 3.29 -8.51 -11.72
N VAL A 143 2.76 -7.82 -12.73
CA VAL A 143 2.02 -6.57 -12.55
C VAL A 143 0.69 -6.66 -13.30
N ASN A 144 -0.43 -6.44 -12.60
CA ASN A 144 -1.76 -6.35 -13.18
C ASN A 144 -2.48 -5.11 -12.65
N GLN A 145 -2.91 -4.21 -13.54
CA GLN A 145 -3.64 -3.00 -13.13
C GLN A 145 -5.10 -3.26 -12.71
N GLY A 146 -5.61 -4.45 -13.03
CA GLY A 146 -7.00 -4.84 -12.85
C GLY A 146 -7.98 -4.09 -13.75
N SER A 147 -9.21 -4.59 -13.86
CA SER A 147 -10.26 -3.95 -14.65
C SER A 147 -11.13 -3.04 -13.78
N ARG A 148 -11.25 -1.77 -14.16
CA ARG A 148 -12.18 -0.82 -13.51
C ARG A 148 -13.63 -1.16 -13.84
N ALA A 149 -13.90 -1.61 -15.06
CA ALA A 149 -15.24 -2.02 -15.47
C ALA A 149 -15.74 -3.20 -14.64
N LEU A 150 -14.89 -4.22 -14.42
CA LEU A 150 -15.26 -5.36 -13.55
C LEU A 150 -15.51 -4.91 -12.10
N ARG A 151 -14.73 -3.96 -11.57
CA ARG A 151 -15.00 -3.39 -10.23
C ARG A 151 -16.33 -2.68 -10.15
N ALA A 152 -16.70 -1.94 -11.20
CA ALA A 152 -17.93 -1.15 -11.23
C ALA A 152 -19.18 -2.01 -11.46
N LEU A 153 -19.08 -3.03 -12.32
CA LEU A 153 -20.20 -3.85 -12.74
C LEU A 153 -20.45 -5.03 -11.80
N VAL A 154 -19.39 -5.72 -11.34
CA VAL A 154 -19.53 -6.94 -10.53
C VAL A 154 -19.38 -6.62 -9.04
N GLY A 155 -18.49 -5.71 -8.67
CA GLY A 155 -18.19 -5.44 -7.26
C GLY A 155 -17.43 -6.59 -6.57
N LEU A 156 -17.45 -6.62 -5.23
CA LEU A 156 -16.88 -7.69 -4.39
C LEU A 156 -15.40 -8.05 -4.67
N GLY A 157 -14.61 -7.12 -5.21
CA GLY A 157 -13.20 -7.39 -5.53
C GLY A 157 -12.94 -7.94 -6.94
N ALA A 158 -13.96 -8.08 -7.79
CA ALA A 158 -13.71 -8.33 -9.20
C ALA A 158 -12.86 -7.20 -9.82
N GLY A 159 -11.88 -7.53 -10.65
CA GLY A 159 -11.02 -6.54 -11.31
C GLY A 159 -9.93 -5.91 -10.42
N GLY A 160 -9.52 -6.58 -9.35
CA GLY A 160 -8.43 -6.16 -8.47
C GLY A 160 -7.06 -5.99 -9.15
N THR A 161 -6.20 -5.21 -8.53
CA THR A 161 -4.78 -5.13 -8.90
C THR A 161 -4.00 -6.33 -8.38
N LYS A 162 -2.85 -6.62 -9.02
CA LYS A 162 -1.84 -7.57 -8.54
C LYS A 162 -0.45 -6.96 -8.74
N LEU A 163 0.38 -7.03 -7.71
CA LEU A 163 1.77 -6.58 -7.74
C LEU A 163 2.63 -7.62 -7.01
N GLU A 164 3.55 -8.24 -7.73
CA GLU A 164 4.51 -9.19 -7.19
C GLU A 164 5.93 -8.74 -7.52
N THR A 165 6.82 -8.84 -6.54
CA THR A 165 8.23 -8.45 -6.67
C THR A 165 9.13 -9.50 -6.04
N GLU A 166 10.32 -9.61 -6.58
CA GLU A 166 11.43 -10.32 -5.94
C GLU A 166 12.52 -9.30 -5.62
N VAL A 167 13.08 -9.38 -4.43
CA VAL A 167 14.06 -8.43 -3.91
C VAL A 167 15.24 -9.19 -3.32
N GLU A 168 16.43 -8.74 -3.65
CA GLU A 168 17.70 -9.23 -3.11
C GLU A 168 18.44 -8.07 -2.44
N ILE A 169 18.96 -8.33 -1.24
CA ILE A 169 19.88 -7.46 -0.54
C ILE A 169 21.25 -8.13 -0.56
N ARG A 170 22.26 -7.38 -1.02
CA ARG A 170 23.66 -7.80 -1.09
C ARG A 170 24.52 -6.93 -0.19
N ASP A 171 25.59 -7.50 0.36
CA ASP A 171 26.58 -6.74 1.13
C ASP A 171 27.78 -6.40 0.25
N LEU A 172 27.91 -5.15 -0.18
CA LEU A 172 29.01 -4.67 -1.02
C LEU A 172 30.34 -4.61 -0.27
N SER A 173 30.30 -4.66 1.06
CA SER A 173 31.50 -4.61 1.90
C SER A 173 32.26 -5.94 1.90
N LEU A 174 31.62 -7.02 1.41
CA LEU A 174 32.20 -8.35 1.34
C LEU A 174 32.62 -8.72 -0.09
N PRO A 175 33.73 -9.45 -0.27
CA PRO A 175 34.15 -9.94 -1.58
C PRO A 175 33.03 -10.69 -2.30
N GLY A 176 32.80 -10.35 -3.57
CA GLY A 176 31.77 -10.98 -4.41
C GLY A 176 30.33 -10.50 -4.15
N ALA A 177 30.12 -9.47 -3.32
CA ALA A 177 28.81 -8.88 -3.03
C ALA A 177 27.70 -9.93 -2.79
N PRO A 178 27.89 -10.81 -1.78
CA PRO A 178 26.99 -11.94 -1.52
C PRO A 178 25.57 -11.47 -1.19
N VAL A 179 24.59 -12.27 -1.58
CA VAL A 179 23.20 -12.09 -1.15
C VAL A 179 23.10 -12.45 0.32
N ILE A 180 22.62 -11.53 1.14
CA ILE A 180 22.40 -11.75 2.57
C ILE A 180 20.92 -12.03 2.88
N LEU A 181 20.02 -11.49 2.06
CA LEU A 181 18.59 -11.60 2.25
C LEU A 181 17.89 -11.57 0.88
N ARG A 182 17.08 -12.59 0.61
CA ARG A 182 16.15 -12.63 -0.53
C ARG A 182 14.72 -12.63 0.00
N THR A 183 13.86 -11.82 -0.60
CA THR A 183 12.45 -11.78 -0.24
C THR A 183 11.55 -11.61 -1.45
N GLU A 184 10.43 -12.31 -1.43
CA GLU A 184 9.36 -12.18 -2.42
C GLU A 184 8.13 -11.53 -1.81
N THR A 185 7.54 -10.56 -2.51
CA THR A 185 6.28 -9.94 -2.08
C THR A 185 5.14 -10.25 -3.04
N THR A 186 3.94 -10.36 -2.49
CA THR A 186 2.69 -10.42 -3.24
C THR A 186 1.67 -9.48 -2.64
N GLY A 187 1.07 -8.67 -3.49
CA GLY A 187 0.14 -7.64 -3.09
C GLY A 187 -0.94 -7.37 -4.12
N GLY A 188 -1.98 -6.65 -3.71
CA GLY A 188 -3.06 -6.26 -4.60
C GLY A 188 -4.37 -6.00 -3.87
N THR A 189 -5.29 -5.32 -4.55
CA THR A 189 -6.59 -4.97 -3.96
C THR A 189 -7.48 -6.22 -3.75
N ASN A 190 -7.12 -7.38 -4.31
CA ASN A 190 -7.75 -8.70 -4.08
C ASN A 190 -6.73 -9.84 -3.98
N ALA A 191 -5.52 -9.53 -3.50
CA ALA A 191 -4.49 -10.53 -3.33
C ALA A 191 -4.72 -11.35 -2.05
N GLU A 192 -5.69 -12.26 -2.08
CA GLU A 192 -5.72 -13.39 -1.17
C GLU A 192 -4.66 -14.43 -1.62
N PRO A 193 -3.88 -15.02 -0.70
CA PRO A 193 -2.97 -16.12 -1.03
C PRO A 193 -3.77 -17.31 -1.56
N GLY A 194 -3.39 -17.87 -2.71
CA GLY A 194 -4.06 -19.06 -3.29
C GLY A 194 -5.29 -18.77 -4.15
N ALA A 195 -5.82 -17.53 -4.16
CA ALA A 195 -6.85 -17.14 -5.11
C ALA A 195 -6.21 -16.91 -6.49
N MET A 196 -6.14 -17.98 -7.29
CA MET A 196 -5.97 -17.88 -8.73
C MET A 196 -7.17 -17.12 -9.31
N PHE A 197 -7.11 -15.80 -9.32
CA PHE A 197 -7.85 -15.03 -10.32
C PHE A 197 -7.12 -15.16 -11.65
N SER A 198 -7.06 -16.41 -12.12
CA SER A 198 -6.91 -16.72 -13.53
C SER A 198 -8.29 -16.53 -14.11
N VAL A 199 -8.61 -15.30 -14.51
CA VAL A 199 -9.55 -15.13 -15.63
C VAL A 199 -8.75 -15.57 -16.84
N THR A 200 -8.56 -16.89 -16.99
CA THR A 200 -8.20 -17.46 -18.28
C THR A 200 -9.36 -17.11 -19.18
N THR A 201 -9.02 -16.41 -20.26
CA THR A 201 -9.84 -16.20 -21.44
C THR A 201 -10.13 -17.55 -22.10
N SER A 202 -10.97 -18.37 -21.48
CA SER A 202 -11.47 -19.61 -22.05
C SER A 202 -12.93 -19.77 -21.65
N THR A 203 -13.81 -19.52 -22.63
CA THR A 203 -15.20 -20.00 -22.74
C THR A 203 -16.30 -19.39 -21.86
N ALA A 204 -16.29 -18.07 -21.62
CA ALA A 204 -17.54 -17.36 -21.31
C ALA A 204 -17.59 -16.02 -22.03
N THR A 205 -18.33 -16.00 -23.13
CA THR A 205 -18.62 -14.85 -23.98
C THR A 205 -19.36 -13.78 -23.17
N LEU A 206 -18.63 -12.81 -22.64
CA LEU A 206 -19.21 -11.52 -22.24
C LEU A 206 -18.80 -10.49 -23.30
N PRO A 207 -19.75 -9.89 -24.05
CA PRO A 207 -19.43 -8.93 -25.09
C PRO A 207 -19.05 -7.61 -24.43
N PHE A 208 -17.77 -7.44 -24.11
CA PHE A 208 -17.24 -6.18 -23.56
C PHE A 208 -16.15 -5.61 -24.45
N GLN A 209 -16.46 -5.45 -25.74
CA GLN A 209 -15.66 -4.69 -26.71
C GLN A 209 -16.22 -3.28 -27.00
N LEU A 210 -17.14 -2.74 -26.18
CA LEU A 210 -17.79 -1.44 -26.45
C LEU A 210 -17.67 -0.42 -25.31
N ALA A 211 -16.47 -0.21 -24.77
CA ALA A 211 -16.20 0.96 -23.93
C ALA A 211 -14.76 1.48 -24.09
N GLY A 212 -14.31 1.62 -25.34
CA GLY A 212 -13.21 2.53 -25.64
C GLY A 212 -13.69 3.97 -25.42
N GLY A 213 -13.35 4.58 -24.28
CA GLY A 213 -13.71 6.00 -24.08
C GLY A 213 -13.67 6.59 -22.67
N LEU A 214 -13.48 5.83 -21.59
CA LEU A 214 -13.45 6.41 -20.23
C LEU A 214 -12.03 6.48 -19.65
N ALA A 215 -11.35 7.58 -20.03
CA ALA A 215 -10.26 8.24 -19.31
C ALA A 215 -9.27 7.34 -18.55
N SER A 216 -8.23 6.92 -19.25
CA SER A 216 -6.99 6.29 -18.76
C SER A 216 -6.11 7.24 -17.94
N LYS A 217 -6.69 8.00 -16.99
CA LYS A 217 -5.93 8.83 -16.03
C LYS A 217 -5.55 8.00 -14.81
N SER A 218 -4.26 7.61 -14.81
CA SER A 218 -3.47 7.00 -13.71
C SER A 218 -4.02 5.69 -13.11
N ALA A 219 -3.17 4.78 -12.65
CA ALA A 219 -3.59 3.55 -11.96
C ALA A 219 -3.49 3.75 -10.44
N PRO A 220 -4.45 4.42 -9.77
CA PRO A 220 -4.39 4.66 -8.32
C PRO A 220 -4.38 3.37 -7.50
N GLY A 221 -4.69 2.21 -8.11
CA GLY A 221 -4.48 0.89 -7.50
C GLY A 221 -2.99 0.54 -7.38
N LEU A 222 -2.27 0.46 -8.51
CA LEU A 222 -0.86 0.06 -8.54
C LEU A 222 0.04 0.97 -7.72
N SER A 223 -0.18 2.30 -7.75
CA SER A 223 0.58 3.22 -6.91
C SER A 223 0.39 2.97 -5.42
N ARG A 224 -0.82 2.60 -4.97
CA ARG A 224 -1.07 2.25 -3.56
C ARG A 224 -0.45 0.91 -3.19
N ASP A 225 -0.50 -0.06 -4.10
CA ASP A 225 0.17 -1.35 -3.88
C ASP A 225 1.69 -1.18 -3.81
N THR A 226 2.26 -0.29 -4.61
CA THR A 226 3.69 0.07 -4.56
C THR A 226 4.09 0.62 -3.19
N ILE A 227 3.29 1.53 -2.60
CA ILE A 227 3.52 2.08 -1.25
C ILE A 227 3.47 0.98 -0.17
N ARG A 228 2.62 -0.03 -0.36
CA ARG A 228 2.49 -1.14 0.60
C ARG A 228 3.62 -2.14 0.42
N THR A 229 4.01 -2.44 -0.82
CA THR A 229 5.17 -3.27 -1.14
C THR A 229 6.45 -2.65 -0.57
N SER A 230 6.69 -1.35 -0.73
CA SER A 230 7.84 -0.67 -0.09
C SER A 230 7.82 -0.82 1.43
N ARG A 231 6.66 -0.68 2.07
CA ARG A 231 6.51 -0.89 3.51
C ARG A 231 6.90 -2.31 3.93
N MET A 232 6.46 -3.31 3.17
CA MET A 232 6.69 -4.71 3.48
C MET A 232 8.15 -5.11 3.30
N ILE A 233 8.81 -4.68 2.22
CA ILE A 233 10.24 -4.93 2.01
C ILE A 233 11.06 -4.32 3.14
N VAL A 234 10.77 -3.08 3.54
CA VAL A 234 11.46 -2.44 4.66
C VAL A 234 11.15 -3.13 5.98
N ALA A 235 9.95 -3.69 6.16
CA ALA A 235 9.64 -4.50 7.33
C ALA A 235 10.48 -5.79 7.38
N VAL A 236 10.73 -6.45 6.25
CA VAL A 236 11.65 -7.62 6.20
C VAL A 236 13.06 -7.21 6.62
N ILE A 237 13.60 -6.12 6.06
CA ILE A 237 14.94 -5.61 6.43
C ILE A 237 14.99 -5.20 7.91
N SER A 238 13.94 -4.58 8.41
CA SER A 238 13.84 -4.18 9.82
C SER A 238 13.79 -5.40 10.74
N GLN A 239 13.00 -6.43 10.40
CA GLN A 239 12.94 -7.67 11.14
C GLN A 239 14.27 -8.42 11.11
N PHE A 240 14.96 -8.43 9.97
CA PHE A 240 16.32 -8.96 9.87
C PHE A 240 17.25 -8.24 10.87
N GLY A 241 17.17 -6.91 10.96
CA GLY A 241 17.97 -6.16 11.94
C GLY A 241 17.60 -6.38 13.41
N VAL A 242 16.33 -6.68 13.70
CA VAL A 242 15.92 -7.13 15.04
C VAL A 242 16.53 -8.49 15.37
N ASN A 243 16.50 -9.43 14.42
CA ASN A 243 17.04 -10.77 14.62
C ASN A 243 18.56 -10.76 14.83
N HIS A 244 19.27 -9.78 14.27
CA HIS A 244 20.71 -9.59 14.42
C HIS A 244 21.09 -8.58 15.51
N GLY A 245 20.13 -8.13 16.34
CA GLY A 245 20.40 -7.36 17.56
C GLY A 245 20.74 -5.88 17.40
N TRP A 246 20.69 -5.32 16.19
CA TRP A 246 21.02 -3.90 15.95
C TRP A 246 19.80 -2.99 15.77
N ILE A 247 18.59 -3.55 15.80
CA ILE A 247 17.32 -2.83 15.97
C ILE A 247 16.61 -3.40 17.20
N LYS A 248 16.14 -2.52 18.09
CA LYS A 248 15.37 -2.97 19.25
C LYS A 248 14.03 -3.57 18.83
N PRO A 249 13.55 -4.67 19.43
CA PRO A 249 12.29 -5.32 19.04
C PRO A 249 11.07 -4.38 19.04
N GLU A 250 11.03 -3.39 19.94
CA GLU A 250 9.95 -2.42 20.05
C GLU A 250 9.93 -1.36 18.94
N SER A 251 11.08 -1.10 18.29
CA SER A 251 11.19 -0.17 17.17
C SER A 251 11.16 -0.87 15.82
N GLY A 252 11.39 -2.19 15.81
CA GLY A 252 11.34 -3.05 14.64
C GLY A 252 9.96 -3.10 13.98
N MET A 253 9.95 -3.18 12.65
CA MET A 253 8.75 -3.47 11.87
C MET A 253 8.68 -4.96 11.58
N ARG A 254 7.50 -5.55 11.77
CA ARG A 254 7.24 -6.96 11.46
C ARG A 254 6.56 -7.08 10.09
N PRO A 255 7.10 -7.87 9.15
CA PRO A 255 6.41 -8.17 7.91
C PRO A 255 5.18 -9.05 8.19
N LYS A 256 4.15 -8.89 7.36
CA LYS A 256 3.04 -9.84 7.25
C LYS A 256 3.46 -11.01 6.35
N GLU A 257 3.75 -12.15 6.94
CA GLU A 257 4.06 -13.38 6.20
C GLU A 257 2.79 -13.97 5.57
N LEU A 258 2.93 -14.56 4.39
CA LEU A 258 1.85 -15.27 3.71
C LEU A 258 1.33 -16.42 4.59
N GLY A 259 0.02 -16.56 4.74
CA GLY A 259 -0.59 -17.63 5.54
C GLY A 259 -0.48 -17.46 7.06
N SER A 260 0.18 -16.40 7.55
CA SER A 260 0.20 -16.08 8.98
C SER A 260 -1.00 -15.21 9.37
N LEU A 261 -1.68 -15.58 10.47
CA LEU A 261 -2.64 -14.68 11.12
C LEU A 261 -1.86 -13.51 11.75
N PRO A 262 -2.36 -12.26 11.65
CA PRO A 262 -1.73 -11.14 12.33
C PRO A 262 -1.70 -11.42 13.84
N VAL A 263 -0.50 -11.62 14.39
CA VAL A 263 -0.31 -11.77 15.83
C VAL A 263 -0.75 -10.46 16.48
N MET A 264 -1.92 -10.45 17.12
CA MET A 264 -2.39 -9.29 17.85
C MET A 264 -1.37 -8.96 18.93
N SER A 265 -0.84 -7.74 18.92
CA SER A 265 0.09 -7.32 19.96
C SER A 265 -0.62 -7.37 21.32
N ARG A 266 0.10 -7.76 22.37
CA ARG A 266 -0.44 -7.87 23.74
C ARG A 266 -1.09 -6.56 24.24
N ARG A 267 -0.73 -5.41 23.67
CA ARG A 267 -1.39 -4.11 23.94
C ARG A 267 -2.80 -4.00 23.40
N GLN A 268 -3.13 -4.70 22.30
CA GLN A 268 -4.52 -4.75 21.79
C GLN A 268 -5.36 -5.76 22.57
N ALA A 269 -4.78 -6.86 23.06
CA ALA A 269 -5.48 -7.81 23.91
C ALA A 269 -5.96 -7.18 25.24
N SER A 270 -5.17 -6.27 25.82
CA SER A 270 -5.54 -5.54 27.04
C SER A 270 -6.75 -4.60 26.86
N LYS A 271 -7.15 -4.25 25.64
CA LYS A 271 -8.27 -3.34 25.37
C LYS A 271 -9.55 -4.07 24.92
N VAL A 272 -9.51 -5.40 24.87
CA VAL A 272 -10.59 -6.26 24.38
C VAL A 272 -11.21 -7.10 25.50
N ASN A 273 -10.62 -7.11 26.71
CA ASN A 273 -11.34 -7.60 27.89
C ASN A 273 -12.13 -6.44 28.53
N PRO A 274 -13.47 -6.53 28.60
CA PRO A 274 -14.27 -5.63 29.43
C PRO A 274 -13.97 -5.82 30.92
#